data_AF-A0A353LX94-F1
#
_entry.id   AF-A0A353LX94-F1
#
_cell.length_a   1.000
_cell.length_b   1.000
_cell.length_c   1.000
_cell.angle_alpha   90.00
_cell.angle_beta   90.00
_cell.angle_gamma   90.00
#
_symmetry.space_group_name_H-M   'P 1'
#
loop_
_entity.id
_entity.type
_entity.pdbx_description
1 polymer ?
#
loop_
_entity_poly.entity_id
_entity_poly.type
_entity_poly.pdbx_seq_one_letter_code
_entity_poly.pdbx_strand_id
1 'polypeptide(L)'
;MSIFTPIGLPLMKNEKWGGIRVVSKLRRKSGGKITHTKKWSKTEASSRGWMIEHGLRRSFFQGEVCPICGEMRVKTYYRHPFSVPAHLPKGHWLLSDCLCIKTERSYERAKKQRLLSTALPDPMPPGLRGHSFRTFKVTELNREAYTSCQTFVRNFSSIGEGRGILLLGRSGTGKTHLASAIANGLKDKLRVSFACAPILLEKMRTSNVDLDELLSADLLILDDIGSERPSGWTMERLLLIVDGRLTNLKPTVFTSNYELEDFEIRLGMRAASRIIGNNLHLYLEGPDYRLSRGRGL
;
A
#
# COMPACT_ATOMS: atom_id res chain seq x y z
N MET A 1 -10.71 39.10 -22.68
CA MET A 1 -12.11 38.69 -22.95
C MET A 1 -12.23 37.19 -22.75
N SER A 2 -12.83 36.77 -21.65
CA SER A 2 -13.52 35.48 -21.47
C SER A 2 -13.94 35.39 -20.00
N ILE A 3 -15.11 35.95 -19.73
CA ILE A 3 -15.77 36.02 -18.42
C ILE A 3 -16.45 34.67 -18.19
N PHE A 4 -16.06 33.98 -17.12
CA PHE A 4 -16.78 32.82 -16.62
C PHE A 4 -18.12 33.28 -16.03
N THR A 5 -19.22 32.84 -16.63
CA THR A 5 -20.58 33.02 -16.11
C THR A 5 -20.84 32.05 -14.95
N PRO A 6 -21.41 32.49 -13.81
CA PRO A 6 -21.81 31.60 -12.74
C PRO A 6 -23.04 30.80 -13.16
N ILE A 7 -22.95 29.47 -13.12
CA ILE A 7 -24.07 28.55 -13.32
C ILE A 7 -25.03 28.74 -12.13
N GLY A 8 -26.22 29.30 -12.40
CA GLY A 8 -27.26 29.51 -11.40
C GLY A 8 -27.71 28.20 -10.77
N LEU A 9 -27.62 28.12 -9.43
CA LEU A 9 -28.28 27.07 -8.65
C LEU A 9 -29.80 27.22 -8.79
N PRO A 10 -30.56 26.11 -8.97
CA PRO A 10 -32.02 26.19 -8.93
C PRO A 10 -32.47 26.54 -7.50
N LEU A 11 -33.18 27.65 -7.37
CA LEU A 11 -33.92 28.04 -6.17
C LEU A 11 -34.92 26.93 -5.79
N MET A 12 -34.63 26.18 -4.73
CA MET A 12 -35.61 25.26 -4.12
C MET A 12 -36.48 26.01 -3.12
N LYS A 13 -37.80 25.93 -3.30
CA LYS A 13 -38.82 26.54 -2.44
C LYS A 13 -38.65 26.08 -0.99
N ASN A 14 -38.59 27.07 -0.11
CA ASN A 14 -38.44 26.96 1.34
C ASN A 14 -39.74 26.45 1.98
N GLU A 15 -39.73 25.28 2.62
CA GLU A 15 -40.69 24.98 3.69
C GLU A 15 -39.93 24.61 4.98
N LYS A 16 -40.30 25.27 6.09
CA LYS A 16 -39.83 24.99 7.46
C LYS A 16 -40.80 23.98 8.10
N TRP A 17 -40.27 22.88 8.63
CA TRP A 17 -41.04 21.86 9.36
C TRP A 17 -40.37 21.59 10.72
N GLY A 18 -40.91 22.14 11.82
CA GLY A 18 -40.51 21.79 13.19
C GLY A 18 -39.00 21.80 13.50
N GLY A 19 -38.21 22.70 12.88
CA GLY A 19 -36.75 22.77 13.07
C GLY A 19 -35.92 21.72 12.29
N ILE A 20 -36.54 20.83 11.51
CA ILE A 20 -35.89 19.78 10.72
C ILE A 20 -36.01 20.12 9.23
N ARG A 21 -34.87 20.13 8.52
CA ARG A 21 -34.85 20.21 7.04
C ARG A 21 -34.41 18.88 6.44
N VAL A 22 -35.16 18.42 5.45
CA VAL A 22 -34.79 17.26 4.62
C VAL A 22 -33.98 17.79 3.44
N VAL A 23 -32.70 17.42 3.37
CA VAL A 23 -31.80 17.85 2.28
C VAL A 23 -31.74 16.74 1.24
N SER A 24 -32.16 17.04 0.02
CA SER A 24 -32.02 16.14 -1.13
C SER A 24 -30.54 16.10 -1.56
N LYS A 25 -29.94 14.91 -1.54
CA LYS A 25 -28.76 14.62 -2.37
C LYS A 25 -29.22 13.65 -3.44
N LEU A 26 -29.78 14.16 -4.54
CA LEU A 26 -30.11 13.33 -5.69
C LEU A 26 -29.23 13.74 -6.87
N ARG A 27 -28.20 12.94 -7.10
CA ARG A 27 -27.82 12.53 -8.46
C ARG A 27 -27.90 11.01 -8.45
N ARG A 28 -28.85 10.43 -9.20
CA ARG A 28 -28.94 8.98 -9.37
C ARG A 28 -27.60 8.47 -9.93
N LYS A 29 -27.16 7.29 -9.48
CA LYS A 29 -26.00 6.56 -10.04
C LYS A 29 -26.21 6.13 -11.50
N SER A 30 -27.46 6.12 -11.98
CA SER A 30 -27.84 5.92 -13.38
C SER A 30 -28.51 7.20 -13.90
N GLY A 31 -28.03 7.75 -15.01
CA GLY A 31 -28.30 9.10 -15.52
C GLY A 31 -29.74 9.46 -15.94
N GLY A 32 -30.76 9.17 -15.13
CA GLY A 32 -32.15 9.61 -15.36
C GLY A 32 -32.52 10.84 -14.53
N LYS A 33 -32.97 11.93 -15.19
CA LYS A 33 -33.67 13.05 -14.54
C LYS A 33 -34.96 12.53 -13.88
N ILE A 34 -35.26 13.02 -12.68
CA ILE A 34 -36.53 12.73 -12.00
C ILE A 34 -37.60 13.62 -12.65
N THR A 35 -38.49 13.01 -13.43
CA THR A 35 -39.68 13.69 -13.95
C THR A 35 -40.73 13.77 -12.84
N HIS A 36 -41.12 14.99 -12.46
CA HIS A 36 -42.17 15.26 -11.49
C HIS A 36 -43.54 14.86 -12.04
N THR A 37 -44.01 13.64 -11.80
CA THR A 37 -45.41 13.27 -12.14
C THR A 37 -46.17 12.48 -11.07
N LYS A 38 -45.65 12.35 -9.84
CA LYS A 38 -46.49 11.93 -8.70
C LYS A 38 -46.60 13.05 -7.66
N LYS A 39 -47.81 13.58 -7.48
CA LYS A 39 -48.19 14.38 -6.30
C LYS A 39 -48.31 13.41 -5.13
N TRP A 40 -47.32 13.41 -4.25
CA TRP A 40 -47.33 12.60 -3.03
C TRP A 40 -47.99 13.36 -1.90
N SER A 41 -48.70 12.66 -1.02
CA SER A 41 -49.27 13.27 0.18
C SER A 41 -48.15 13.67 1.17
N LYS A 42 -48.38 14.73 1.96
CA LYS A 42 -47.40 15.24 2.95
C LYS A 42 -46.90 14.15 3.91
N THR A 43 -47.75 13.18 4.25
CA THR A 43 -47.47 12.07 5.18
C THR A 43 -46.58 10.97 4.57
N GLU A 44 -46.70 10.69 3.27
CA GLU A 44 -45.89 9.67 2.59
C GLU A 44 -44.44 10.11 2.41
N ALA A 45 -44.22 11.36 1.97
CA ALA A 45 -42.88 11.94 1.73
C ALA A 45 -42.09 12.24 3.01
N SER A 46 -42.72 12.17 4.19
CA SER A 46 -42.08 12.28 5.50
C SER A 46 -41.96 10.94 6.24
N SER A 47 -42.46 9.86 5.66
CA SER A 47 -42.46 8.56 6.31
C SER A 47 -41.04 7.98 6.41
N ARG A 48 -40.78 7.24 7.50
CA ARG A 48 -39.49 6.58 7.75
C ARG A 48 -39.08 5.66 6.60
N GLY A 49 -40.03 4.94 5.98
CA GLY A 49 -39.78 4.04 4.86
C GLY A 49 -39.33 4.79 3.61
N TRP A 50 -40.05 5.84 3.24
CA TRP A 50 -39.79 6.64 2.04
C TRP A 50 -38.42 7.34 2.06
N MET A 51 -38.00 7.87 3.22
CA MET A 51 -36.68 8.51 3.37
C MET A 51 -35.51 7.52 3.24
N ILE A 52 -35.69 6.26 3.68
CA ILE A 52 -34.68 5.20 3.56
C ILE A 52 -34.51 4.81 2.10
N GLU A 53 -35.63 4.58 1.40
CA GLU A 53 -35.66 4.19 -0.02
C GLU A 53 -34.92 5.20 -0.91
N HIS A 54 -34.97 6.49 -0.56
CA HIS A 54 -34.42 7.58 -1.37
C HIS A 54 -33.11 8.18 -0.80
N GLY A 55 -32.50 7.57 0.22
CA GLY A 55 -31.21 8.01 0.77
C GLY A 55 -31.21 9.42 1.39
N LEU A 56 -32.38 9.90 1.84
CA LEU A 56 -32.57 11.24 2.37
C LEU A 56 -32.12 11.32 3.84
N ARG A 57 -31.43 12.41 4.21
CA ARG A 57 -30.86 12.61 5.54
C ARG A 57 -31.72 13.60 6.35
N ARG A 58 -31.87 13.33 7.65
CA ARG A 58 -32.40 14.30 8.61
C ARG A 58 -31.25 15.22 9.03
N SER A 59 -31.39 16.51 8.78
CA SER A 59 -30.49 17.54 9.31
C SER A 59 -31.19 18.29 10.43
N PHE A 60 -30.46 18.54 11.52
CA PHE A 60 -30.97 19.26 12.69
C PHE A 60 -30.27 20.62 12.78
N PHE A 61 -31.05 21.70 12.81
CA PHE A 61 -30.52 23.07 12.72
C PHE A 61 -29.90 23.59 14.03
N GLN A 62 -30.06 22.89 15.17
CA GLN A 62 -29.22 23.14 16.36
C GLN A 62 -27.84 22.51 16.11
N GLY A 63 -26.96 23.34 15.56
CA GLY A 63 -25.57 23.02 15.35
C GLY A 63 -24.69 23.31 16.56
N GLU A 64 -23.44 22.84 16.50
CA GLU A 64 -22.40 23.24 17.44
C GLU A 64 -21.46 24.23 16.74
N VAL A 65 -20.97 25.23 17.48
CA VAL A 65 -20.01 26.19 16.96
C VAL A 65 -18.64 25.52 16.90
N CYS A 66 -17.94 25.65 15.77
CA CYS A 66 -16.58 25.17 15.65
C CYS A 66 -15.67 25.91 16.65
N PRO A 67 -14.91 25.21 17.51
CA PRO A 67 -14.04 25.87 18.50
C PRO A 67 -12.85 26.60 17.88
N ILE A 68 -12.52 26.31 16.62
CA ILE A 68 -11.36 26.89 15.91
C ILE A 68 -11.75 28.14 15.12
N CYS A 69 -12.81 28.06 14.31
CA CYS A 69 -13.17 29.13 13.37
C CYS A 69 -14.50 29.83 13.68
N GLY A 70 -15.24 29.39 14.70
CA GLY A 70 -16.54 29.98 15.04
C GLY A 70 -17.68 29.67 14.06
N GLU A 71 -17.45 28.89 13.00
CA GLU A 71 -18.48 28.52 12.04
C GLU A 71 -19.52 27.57 12.66
N MET A 72 -20.81 27.83 12.43
CA MET A 72 -21.90 26.96 12.89
C MET A 72 -21.92 25.65 12.10
N ARG A 73 -21.75 24.51 12.79
CA ARG A 73 -21.71 23.18 12.17
C ARG A 73 -23.03 22.44 12.39
N VAL A 74 -23.63 21.97 11.31
CA VAL A 74 -24.95 21.32 11.34
C VAL A 74 -24.80 19.84 11.71
N LYS A 75 -25.63 19.35 12.63
CA LYS A 75 -25.70 17.91 12.95
C LYS A 75 -26.50 17.18 11.86
N THR A 76 -25.88 16.15 11.29
CA THR A 76 -26.48 15.28 10.27
C THR A 76 -26.49 13.85 10.79
N TYR A 77 -27.65 13.19 10.77
CA TYR A 77 -27.74 11.79 11.16
C TYR A 77 -27.31 10.88 10.00
N TYR A 78 -26.40 9.96 10.27
CA TYR A 78 -25.92 8.93 9.35
C TYR A 78 -26.39 7.58 9.87
N ARG A 79 -27.23 6.89 9.11
CA ARG A 79 -27.54 5.49 9.40
C ARG A 79 -26.35 4.60 9.08
N HIS A 80 -26.24 3.50 9.83
CA HIS A 80 -25.33 2.43 9.43
C HIS A 80 -25.71 1.92 8.04
N PRO A 81 -24.71 1.58 7.20
CA PRO A 81 -24.96 1.04 5.86
C PRO A 81 -25.47 -0.41 5.87
N PHE A 82 -25.51 -1.03 7.05
CA PHE A 82 -25.96 -2.41 7.29
C PHE A 82 -26.96 -2.47 8.45
N SER A 83 -27.68 -3.59 8.54
CA SER A 83 -28.60 -3.88 9.64
C SER A 83 -27.83 -4.03 10.96
N VAL A 84 -28.31 -3.34 12.00
CA VAL A 84 -27.69 -3.32 13.33
C VAL A 84 -28.59 -4.07 14.31
N PRO A 85 -28.04 -4.88 15.23
CA PRO A 85 -28.80 -5.52 16.30
C PRO A 85 -29.69 -4.55 17.08
N ALA A 86 -30.83 -5.05 17.61
CA ALA A 86 -31.87 -4.20 18.19
C ALA A 86 -31.42 -3.36 19.39
N HIS A 87 -30.41 -3.83 20.14
CA HIS A 87 -29.85 -3.14 21.31
C HIS A 87 -28.88 -2.00 20.93
N LEU A 88 -28.50 -1.87 19.65
CA LEU A 88 -27.55 -0.85 19.19
C LEU A 88 -28.26 0.31 18.46
N PRO A 89 -27.69 1.53 18.53
CA PRO A 89 -28.21 2.66 17.79
C PRO A 89 -28.14 2.41 16.28
N LYS A 90 -29.18 2.82 15.55
CA LYS A 90 -29.30 2.59 14.09
C LYS A 90 -28.41 3.50 13.24
N GLY A 91 -27.54 4.29 13.87
CA GLY A 91 -26.70 5.30 13.24
C GLY A 91 -26.18 6.33 14.25
N HIS A 92 -25.41 7.29 13.75
CA HIS A 92 -24.74 8.32 14.54
C HIS A 92 -25.02 9.72 14.02
N TRP A 93 -24.98 10.70 14.91
CA TRP A 93 -24.97 12.11 14.55
C TRP A 93 -23.54 12.57 14.26
N LEU A 94 -23.32 13.15 13.08
CA LEU A 94 -22.04 13.73 12.69
C LEU A 94 -22.22 15.22 12.42
N LEU A 95 -21.26 16.03 12.87
CA LEU A 95 -21.21 17.45 12.56
C LEU A 95 -20.65 17.67 11.16
N SER A 96 -21.26 18.58 10.39
CA SER A 96 -20.71 19.01 9.11
C SER A 96 -19.32 19.61 9.28
N ASP A 97 -18.44 19.44 8.30
CA ASP A 97 -17.12 20.09 8.34
C ASP A 97 -17.24 21.60 8.07
N CYS A 98 -16.60 22.42 8.91
CA CYS A 98 -16.34 23.85 8.63
C CYS A 98 -15.36 24.00 7.46
N LEU A 99 -15.19 25.23 6.96
CA LEU A 99 -14.11 25.56 6.02
C LEU A 99 -12.74 25.17 6.59
N CYS A 100 -12.51 25.36 7.89
CA CYS A 100 -11.24 25.03 8.56
C CYS A 100 -10.82 23.56 8.41
N ILE A 101 -11.70 22.63 8.79
CA ILE A 101 -11.52 21.18 8.68
C ILE A 101 -11.42 20.76 7.22
N LYS A 102 -12.17 21.41 6.32
CA LYS A 102 -12.07 21.13 4.88
C LYS A 102 -10.70 21.52 4.34
N THR A 103 -10.17 22.69 4.73
CA THR A 103 -8.86 23.18 4.31
C THR A 103 -7.75 22.27 4.84
N GLU A 104 -7.77 21.92 6.13
CA GLU A 104 -6.82 20.98 6.74
C GLU A 104 -6.81 19.62 6.02
N ARG A 105 -7.99 19.00 5.84
CA ARG A 105 -8.12 17.74 5.10
C ARG A 105 -7.65 17.85 3.64
N SER A 106 -7.89 18.99 3.00
CA SER A 106 -7.43 19.24 1.63
C SER A 106 -5.90 19.35 1.57
N TYR A 107 -5.30 20.00 2.56
CA TYR A 107 -3.85 20.11 2.70
C TYR A 107 -3.21 18.75 2.98
N GLU A 108 -3.74 17.96 3.92
CA GLU A 108 -3.27 16.59 4.18
C GLU A 108 -3.38 15.69 2.95
N ARG A 109 -4.51 15.77 2.23
CA ARG A 109 -4.71 15.04 0.96
C ARG A 109 -3.71 15.49 -0.10
N ALA A 110 -3.49 16.79 -0.26
CA ALA A 110 -2.53 17.34 -1.21
C ALA A 110 -1.09 16.97 -0.83
N LYS A 111 -0.75 16.96 0.46
CA LYS A 111 0.55 16.50 0.99
C LYS A 111 0.76 15.02 0.70
N LYS A 112 -0.23 14.17 1.00
CA LYS A 112 -0.19 12.73 0.70
C LYS A 112 -0.12 12.47 -0.81
N GLN A 113 -0.86 13.23 -1.60
CA GLN A 113 -0.86 13.14 -3.06
C GLN A 113 0.46 13.63 -3.66
N ARG A 114 1.08 14.67 -3.10
CA ARG A 114 2.43 15.13 -3.48
C ARG A 114 3.50 14.09 -3.18
N LEU A 115 3.46 13.47 -1.99
CA LEU A 115 4.34 12.35 -1.64
C LEU A 115 4.20 11.19 -2.64
N LEU A 116 2.97 10.92 -3.10
CA LEU A 116 2.68 9.91 -4.11
C LEU A 116 3.02 10.34 -5.55
N SER A 117 3.15 11.63 -5.85
CA SER A 117 3.36 12.17 -7.20
C SER A 117 4.81 12.57 -7.52
N THR A 118 5.69 12.61 -6.52
CA THR A 118 7.13 12.66 -6.79
C THR A 118 7.54 11.36 -7.47
N ALA A 119 8.22 11.44 -8.61
CA ALA A 119 8.86 10.28 -9.21
C ALA A 119 9.66 9.59 -8.10
N LEU A 120 9.26 8.38 -7.74
CA LEU A 120 9.98 7.63 -6.71
C LEU A 120 11.43 7.53 -7.17
N PRO A 121 12.41 7.90 -6.32
CA PRO A 121 13.80 7.69 -6.65
C PRO A 121 13.99 6.21 -7.02
N ASP A 122 14.82 5.94 -8.04
CA ASP A 122 15.09 4.57 -8.46
C ASP A 122 15.49 3.74 -7.22
N PRO A 123 14.72 2.69 -6.88
CA PRO A 123 14.95 1.93 -5.66
C PRO A 123 16.30 1.21 -5.67
N MET A 124 16.91 1.05 -6.86
CA MET A 124 18.20 0.41 -7.01
C MET A 124 19.36 1.39 -6.77
N PRO A 125 20.38 0.98 -5.97
CA PRO A 125 21.65 1.66 -5.91
C PRO A 125 22.26 1.86 -7.31
N PRO A 126 22.95 2.98 -7.59
CA PRO A 126 23.46 3.29 -8.94
C PRO A 126 24.24 2.14 -9.60
N GLY A 127 25.09 1.44 -8.85
CA GLY A 127 25.90 0.32 -9.35
C GLY A 127 25.10 -0.93 -9.74
N LEU A 128 23.83 -1.05 -9.33
CA LEU A 128 22.98 -2.21 -9.61
C LEU A 128 21.91 -1.93 -10.68
N ARG A 129 21.75 -0.67 -11.11
CA ARG A 129 20.72 -0.26 -12.08
C ARG A 129 20.85 -0.94 -13.45
N GLY A 130 22.08 -1.29 -13.85
CA GLY A 130 22.36 -2.00 -15.12
C GLY A 130 22.19 -3.53 -15.06
N HIS A 131 21.95 -4.10 -13.89
CA HIS A 131 21.79 -5.55 -13.72
C HIS A 131 20.36 -5.97 -14.12
N SER A 132 20.23 -6.55 -15.30
CA SER A 132 18.96 -7.03 -15.85
C SER A 132 19.10 -8.48 -16.31
N PHE A 133 17.97 -9.13 -16.64
CA PHE A 133 18.00 -10.47 -17.23
C PHE A 133 18.79 -10.49 -18.55
N ARG A 134 18.74 -9.40 -19.33
CA ARG A 134 19.47 -9.29 -20.61
C ARG A 134 20.99 -9.24 -20.43
N THR A 135 21.46 -8.68 -19.32
CA THR A 135 22.89 -8.53 -19.04
C THR A 135 23.46 -9.67 -18.19
N PHE A 136 22.63 -10.65 -17.81
CA PHE A 136 23.04 -11.82 -17.04
C PHE A 136 23.64 -12.89 -17.95
N LYS A 137 24.82 -13.42 -17.60
CA LYS A 137 25.46 -14.51 -18.33
C LYS A 137 24.90 -15.85 -17.88
N VAL A 138 24.07 -16.45 -18.72
CA VAL A 138 23.48 -17.78 -18.45
C VAL A 138 24.50 -18.87 -18.77
N THR A 139 24.68 -19.78 -17.83
CA THR A 139 25.45 -21.02 -17.97
C THR A 139 24.56 -22.20 -17.59
N GLU A 140 25.04 -23.43 -17.73
CA GLU A 140 24.30 -24.62 -17.29
C GLU A 140 23.99 -24.58 -15.79
N LEU A 141 24.98 -24.18 -14.98
CA LEU A 141 24.92 -24.13 -13.52
C LEU A 141 23.94 -23.11 -12.92
N ASN A 142 23.47 -22.13 -13.72
CA ASN A 142 22.58 -21.07 -13.24
C ASN A 142 21.29 -20.93 -14.06
N ARG A 143 21.09 -21.80 -15.06
CA ARG A 143 19.96 -21.74 -16.00
C ARG A 143 18.62 -21.91 -15.30
N GLU A 144 18.53 -22.84 -14.36
CA GLU A 144 17.31 -23.09 -13.60
C GLU A 144 16.92 -21.86 -12.78
N ALA A 145 17.85 -21.34 -11.97
CA ALA A 145 17.62 -20.14 -11.18
C ALA A 145 17.22 -18.94 -12.06
N TYR A 146 17.91 -18.72 -13.17
CA TYR A 146 17.59 -17.68 -14.15
C TYR A 146 16.16 -17.81 -14.69
N THR A 147 15.78 -19.01 -15.14
CA THR A 147 14.46 -19.28 -15.74
C THR A 147 13.34 -19.15 -14.72
N SER A 148 13.57 -19.62 -13.48
CA SER A 148 12.65 -19.47 -12.36
C SER A 148 12.43 -18.00 -11.99
N CYS A 149 13.50 -17.19 -11.94
CA CYS A 149 13.39 -15.75 -11.69
C CYS A 149 12.63 -15.02 -12.81
N GLN A 150 12.84 -15.37 -14.08
CA GLN A 150 12.06 -14.81 -15.20
C GLN A 150 10.58 -15.17 -15.08
N THR A 151 10.29 -16.42 -14.72
CA THR A 151 8.92 -16.90 -14.54
C THR A 151 8.23 -16.20 -13.37
N PHE A 152 8.95 -15.99 -12.28
CA PHE A 152 8.48 -15.21 -11.13
C PHE A 152 8.07 -13.79 -11.52
N VAL A 153 8.92 -13.07 -12.28
CA VAL A 153 8.60 -11.71 -12.76
C VAL A 153 7.39 -11.71 -13.69
N ARG A 154 7.32 -12.66 -14.64
CA ARG A 154 6.21 -12.77 -15.58
C ARG A 154 4.87 -13.02 -14.88
N ASN A 155 4.89 -13.82 -13.81
CA ASN A 155 3.69 -14.26 -13.10
C ASN A 155 3.44 -13.49 -11.81
N PHE A 156 4.14 -12.37 -11.56
CA PHE A 156 4.16 -11.70 -10.26
C PHE A 156 2.77 -11.34 -9.73
N SER A 157 1.86 -10.88 -10.59
CA SER A 157 0.48 -10.53 -10.21
C SER A 157 -0.36 -11.72 -9.73
N SER A 158 0.04 -12.94 -10.06
CA SER A 158 -0.64 -14.18 -9.70
C SER A 158 0.00 -14.86 -8.49
N ILE A 159 1.06 -14.29 -7.93
CA ILE A 159 1.71 -14.80 -6.73
C ILE A 159 0.84 -14.48 -5.52
N GLY A 160 0.23 -15.52 -4.94
CA GLY A 160 -0.50 -15.44 -3.69
C GLY A 160 0.39 -15.67 -2.47
N GLU A 161 -0.18 -15.44 -1.29
CA GLU A 161 0.38 -15.84 0.01
C GLU A 161 1.74 -15.22 0.37
N GLY A 162 2.15 -14.14 -0.30
CA GLY A 162 3.45 -13.50 -0.06
C GLY A 162 4.66 -14.38 -0.38
N ARG A 163 4.48 -15.43 -1.21
CA ARG A 163 5.57 -16.33 -1.60
C ARG A 163 6.65 -15.58 -2.36
N GLY A 164 7.90 -15.87 -2.05
CA GLY A 164 9.05 -15.18 -2.61
C GLY A 164 10.12 -16.13 -3.15
N ILE A 165 11.34 -15.61 -3.26
CA ILE A 165 12.51 -16.38 -3.73
C ILE A 165 13.65 -16.21 -2.73
N LEU A 166 14.34 -17.30 -2.45
CA LEU A 166 15.61 -17.30 -1.72
C LEU A 166 16.72 -17.76 -2.67
N LEU A 167 17.60 -16.83 -3.04
CA LEU A 167 18.78 -17.12 -3.87
C LEU A 167 19.96 -17.49 -2.97
N LEU A 168 20.51 -18.68 -3.17
CA LEU A 168 21.59 -19.27 -2.37
C LEU A 168 22.82 -19.56 -3.22
N GLY A 169 23.99 -19.65 -2.59
CA GLY A 169 25.25 -20.02 -3.25
C GLY A 169 26.41 -19.11 -2.90
N ARG A 170 27.62 -19.45 -3.35
CA ARG A 170 28.86 -18.74 -2.97
C ARG A 170 28.94 -17.30 -3.50
N SER A 171 29.84 -16.50 -2.94
CA SER A 171 30.08 -15.13 -3.42
C SER A 171 30.45 -15.12 -4.92
N GLY A 172 29.98 -14.10 -5.63
CA GLY A 172 30.31 -13.92 -7.04
C GLY A 172 29.53 -14.77 -8.05
N THR A 173 28.62 -15.65 -7.62
CA THR A 173 27.83 -16.54 -8.53
C THR A 173 26.67 -15.85 -9.26
N GLY A 174 26.34 -14.60 -8.92
CA GLY A 174 25.33 -13.79 -9.62
C GLY A 174 23.99 -13.60 -8.90
N LYS A 175 23.85 -14.00 -7.63
CA LYS A 175 22.62 -13.82 -6.83
C LYS A 175 22.10 -12.39 -6.80
N THR A 176 22.93 -11.43 -6.41
CA THR A 176 22.58 -10.00 -6.39
C THR A 176 22.21 -9.49 -7.79
N HIS A 177 22.82 -10.03 -8.85
CA HIS A 177 22.45 -9.66 -10.23
C HIS A 177 21.04 -10.15 -10.55
N LEU A 178 20.70 -11.41 -10.27
CA LEU A 178 19.34 -11.93 -10.50
C LEU A 178 18.30 -11.21 -9.64
N ALA A 179 18.60 -10.94 -8.36
CA ALA A 179 17.72 -10.15 -7.50
C ALA A 179 17.49 -8.73 -8.05
N SER A 180 18.56 -8.09 -8.53
CA SER A 180 18.48 -6.78 -9.20
C SER A 180 17.69 -6.84 -10.51
N ALA A 181 17.83 -7.93 -11.27
CA ALA A 181 17.09 -8.15 -12.51
C ALA A 181 15.58 -8.31 -12.25
N ILE A 182 15.21 -9.00 -11.18
CA ILE A 182 13.81 -9.10 -10.71
C ILE A 182 13.27 -7.71 -10.37
N ALA A 183 14.01 -6.94 -9.56
CA ALA A 183 13.62 -5.58 -9.20
C ALA A 183 13.45 -4.68 -10.42
N ASN A 184 14.43 -4.67 -11.32
CA ASN A 184 14.40 -3.88 -12.55
C ASN A 184 13.27 -4.30 -13.50
N GLY A 185 12.86 -5.58 -13.50
CA GLY A 185 11.72 -6.07 -14.29
C GLY A 185 10.35 -5.62 -13.78
N LEU A 186 10.26 -5.18 -12.51
CA LEU A 186 8.99 -4.87 -11.83
C LEU A 186 8.86 -3.40 -11.39
N LYS A 187 9.97 -2.67 -11.22
CA LYS A 187 9.99 -1.32 -10.63
C LYS A 187 9.21 -0.25 -11.41
N ASP A 188 9.02 -0.44 -12.72
CA ASP A 188 8.25 0.51 -13.54
C ASP A 188 6.73 0.34 -13.37
N LYS A 189 6.28 -0.78 -12.78
CA LYS A 189 4.86 -1.14 -12.64
C LYS A 189 4.40 -1.20 -11.19
N LEU A 190 5.32 -1.38 -10.26
CA LEU A 190 5.04 -1.71 -8.86
C LEU A 190 5.98 -0.96 -7.93
N ARG A 191 5.59 -0.80 -6.66
CA ARG A 191 6.49 -0.26 -5.65
C ARG A 191 7.50 -1.33 -5.26
N VAL A 192 8.73 -1.20 -5.73
CA VAL A 192 9.85 -2.09 -5.38
C VAL A 192 10.78 -1.38 -4.41
N SER A 193 11.20 -2.07 -3.35
CA SER A 193 12.25 -1.61 -2.44
C SER A 193 13.43 -2.56 -2.51
N PHE A 194 14.65 -2.01 -2.46
CA PHE A 194 15.89 -2.80 -2.42
C PHE A 194 16.73 -2.36 -1.22
N ALA A 195 17.19 -3.33 -0.44
CA ALA A 195 18.11 -3.06 0.66
C ALA A 195 19.15 -4.17 0.79
N CYS A 196 20.41 -3.77 1.00
CA CYS A 196 21.45 -4.66 1.48
C CYS A 196 21.29 -4.81 2.99
N ALA A 197 21.11 -6.03 3.49
CA ALA A 197 20.70 -6.29 4.87
C ALA A 197 21.68 -5.71 5.91
N PRO A 198 23.01 -5.90 5.82
CA PRO A 198 23.95 -5.27 6.75
C PRO A 198 23.86 -3.74 6.79
N ILE A 199 23.72 -3.11 5.62
CA ILE A 199 23.64 -1.64 5.50
C ILE A 199 22.32 -1.14 6.09
N LEU A 200 21.22 -1.84 5.81
CA LEU A 200 19.91 -1.50 6.36
C LEU A 200 19.92 -1.58 7.89
N LEU A 201 20.45 -2.68 8.43
CA LEU A 201 20.55 -2.89 9.87
C LEU A 201 21.41 -1.81 10.52
N GLU A 202 22.59 -1.48 9.98
CA GLU A 202 23.39 -0.39 10.57
C GLU A 202 22.64 0.95 10.53
N LYS A 203 21.93 1.27 9.43
CA LYS A 203 21.09 2.48 9.35
C LYS A 203 19.98 2.49 10.40
N MET A 204 19.33 1.34 10.67
CA MET A 204 18.30 1.21 11.71
C MET A 204 18.85 1.38 13.13
N ARG A 205 20.17 1.25 13.32
CA ARG A 205 20.85 1.49 14.60
C ARG A 205 21.14 2.98 14.79
N THR A 206 21.55 3.66 13.73
CA THR A 206 22.01 5.05 13.79
C THR A 206 20.92 6.09 13.51
N SER A 207 19.81 5.67 12.91
CA SER A 207 18.75 6.58 12.46
C SER A 207 17.36 5.95 12.54
N ASN A 208 16.33 6.78 12.55
CA ASN A 208 14.95 6.31 12.45
C ASN A 208 14.64 6.01 10.98
N VAL A 209 14.81 4.74 10.59
CA VAL A 209 14.45 4.27 9.25
C VAL A 209 12.94 4.13 9.16
N ASP A 210 12.35 4.68 8.10
CA ASP A 210 10.93 4.48 7.81
C ASP A 210 10.67 3.04 7.37
N LEU A 211 10.24 2.22 8.33
CA LEU A 211 9.90 0.82 8.09
C LEU A 211 8.70 0.65 7.17
N ASP A 212 7.80 1.64 7.08
CA ASP A 212 6.63 1.54 6.21
C ASP A 212 7.05 1.44 4.74
N GLU A 213 8.17 2.05 4.35
CA GLU A 213 8.70 1.91 2.98
C GLU A 213 9.08 0.47 2.64
N LEU A 214 9.62 -0.28 3.60
CA LEU A 214 10.01 -1.67 3.42
C LEU A 214 8.81 -2.61 3.53
N LEU A 215 7.88 -2.33 4.45
CA LEU A 215 6.73 -3.20 4.72
C LEU A 215 5.63 -3.04 3.67
N SER A 216 5.40 -1.83 3.15
CA SER A 216 4.32 -1.55 2.20
C SER A 216 4.70 -1.76 0.73
N ALA A 217 5.99 -1.94 0.41
CA ALA A 217 6.43 -2.25 -0.94
C ALA A 217 5.79 -3.54 -1.47
N ASP A 218 5.37 -3.53 -2.74
CA ASP A 218 4.81 -4.69 -3.42
C ASP A 218 5.83 -5.83 -3.51
N LEU A 219 7.10 -5.46 -3.71
CA LEU A 219 8.25 -6.36 -3.67
C LEU A 219 9.38 -5.73 -2.85
N LEU A 220 9.94 -6.50 -1.92
CA LEU A 220 11.19 -6.14 -1.24
C LEU A 220 12.29 -7.10 -1.68
N ILE A 221 13.45 -6.55 -2.01
CA ILE A 221 14.70 -7.31 -2.13
C ILE A 221 15.53 -7.06 -0.86
N LEU A 222 15.85 -8.13 -0.13
CA LEU A 222 16.83 -8.13 0.95
C LEU A 222 18.08 -8.89 0.50
N ASP A 223 19.11 -8.13 0.13
CA ASP A 223 20.36 -8.66 -0.40
C ASP A 223 21.37 -8.93 0.73
N ASP A 224 22.05 -10.08 0.62
CA ASP A 224 23.14 -10.55 1.49
C ASP A 224 22.75 -10.77 2.96
N ILE A 225 21.61 -11.42 3.20
CA ILE A 225 21.16 -11.79 4.54
C ILE A 225 22.10 -12.83 5.17
N GLY A 226 22.31 -12.73 6.48
CA GLY A 226 23.21 -13.59 7.26
C GLY A 226 24.67 -13.15 7.24
N SER A 227 25.04 -12.13 6.46
CA SER A 227 26.42 -11.63 6.45
C SER A 227 26.71 -10.70 7.64
N GLU A 228 25.66 -10.15 8.24
CA GLU A 228 25.68 -9.37 9.45
C GLU A 228 26.14 -10.16 10.69
N ARG A 229 26.67 -9.45 11.69
CA ARG A 229 27.01 -10.08 12.97
C ARG A 229 25.71 -10.49 13.69
N PRO A 230 25.53 -11.79 14.01
CA PRO A 230 24.34 -12.25 14.71
C PRO A 230 24.30 -11.62 16.10
N SER A 231 23.18 -10.98 16.42
CA SER A 231 22.88 -10.42 17.74
C SER A 231 21.37 -10.49 17.96
N GLY A 232 20.93 -10.49 19.22
CA GLY A 232 19.49 -10.51 19.53
C GLY A 232 18.74 -9.36 18.85
N TRP A 233 19.35 -8.18 18.81
CA TRP A 233 18.81 -7.01 18.11
C TRP A 233 18.71 -7.24 16.60
N THR A 234 19.76 -7.77 15.96
CA THR A 234 19.78 -8.05 14.52
C THR A 234 18.67 -9.03 14.13
N MET A 235 18.55 -10.13 14.88
CA MET A 235 17.54 -11.15 14.67
C MET A 235 16.13 -10.60 14.86
N GLU A 236 15.91 -9.76 15.88
CA GLU A 236 14.62 -9.11 16.12
C GLU A 236 14.22 -8.17 14.97
N ARG A 237 15.15 -7.36 14.45
CA ARG A 237 14.86 -6.45 13.33
C ARG A 237 14.57 -7.19 12.04
N LEU A 238 15.32 -8.24 11.72
CA LEU A 238 15.05 -9.09 10.57
C LEU A 238 13.68 -9.78 10.71
N LEU A 239 13.39 -10.33 11.88
CA LEU A 239 12.10 -10.96 12.17
C LEU A 239 10.95 -9.97 11.98
N LEU A 240 11.08 -8.73 12.44
CA LEU A 240 10.06 -7.70 12.27
C LEU A 240 9.74 -7.45 10.79
N ILE A 241 10.76 -7.36 9.94
CA ILE A 241 10.59 -7.14 8.50
C ILE A 241 9.95 -8.37 7.85
N VAL A 242 10.45 -9.56 8.16
CA VAL A 242 9.96 -10.83 7.60
C VAL A 242 8.50 -11.07 7.99
N ASP A 243 8.16 -10.94 9.28
CA ASP A 243 6.80 -11.14 9.79
C ASP A 243 5.85 -10.10 9.22
N GLY A 244 6.24 -8.82 9.26
CA GLY A 244 5.40 -7.74 8.75
C GLY A 244 5.04 -7.92 7.28
N ARG A 245 5.97 -8.43 6.46
CA ARG A 245 5.68 -8.71 5.05
C ARG A 245 4.87 -9.98 4.85
N LEU A 246 5.19 -11.05 5.58
CA LEU A 246 4.47 -12.31 5.50
C LEU A 246 2.99 -12.14 5.92
N THR A 247 2.72 -11.45 7.03
CA THR A 247 1.35 -11.18 7.50
C THR A 247 0.55 -10.34 6.52
N ASN A 248 1.22 -9.45 5.76
CA ASN A 248 0.59 -8.64 4.72
C ASN A 248 0.60 -9.31 3.33
N LEU A 249 0.99 -10.58 3.23
CA LEU A 249 1.07 -11.37 2.00
C LEU A 249 1.92 -10.68 0.91
N LYS A 250 2.99 -9.99 1.31
CA LYS A 250 3.87 -9.24 0.40
C LYS A 250 5.13 -10.05 0.06
N PRO A 251 5.35 -10.43 -1.22
CA PRO A 251 6.52 -11.19 -1.66
C PRO A 251 7.85 -10.54 -1.30
N THR A 252 8.85 -11.34 -0.93
CA THR A 252 10.21 -10.87 -0.64
C THR A 252 11.23 -11.75 -1.36
N VAL A 253 12.24 -11.15 -1.98
CA VAL A 253 13.37 -11.88 -2.56
C VAL A 253 14.56 -11.69 -1.65
N PHE A 254 15.19 -12.79 -1.27
CA PHE A 254 16.34 -12.82 -0.40
C PHE A 254 17.55 -13.32 -1.19
N THR A 255 18.75 -12.83 -0.85
CA THR A 255 20.00 -13.46 -1.29
C THR A 255 20.87 -13.77 -0.08
N SER A 256 21.51 -14.94 -0.07
CA SER A 256 22.43 -15.35 1.01
C SER A 256 23.63 -16.10 0.44
N ASN A 257 24.78 -15.89 1.07
CA ASN A 257 26.00 -16.65 0.80
C ASN A 257 26.13 -17.91 1.68
N TYR A 258 25.19 -18.13 2.60
CA TYR A 258 25.21 -19.21 3.58
C TYR A 258 24.26 -20.34 3.21
N GLU A 259 24.55 -21.53 3.71
CA GLU A 259 23.69 -22.71 3.57
C GLU A 259 22.53 -22.64 4.56
N LEU A 260 21.47 -23.41 4.31
CA LEU A 260 20.21 -23.33 5.07
C LEU A 260 20.41 -23.66 6.57
N GLU A 261 21.36 -24.53 6.85
CA GLU A 261 21.77 -24.98 8.17
C GLU A 261 22.30 -23.84 9.05
N ASP A 262 22.92 -22.82 8.43
CA ASP A 262 23.44 -21.66 9.14
C ASP A 262 22.35 -20.62 9.44
N PHE A 263 21.18 -20.66 8.79
CA PHE A 263 20.18 -19.61 8.89
C PHE A 263 19.67 -19.42 10.32
N GLU A 264 19.45 -20.50 11.07
CA GLU A 264 18.94 -20.40 12.44
C GLU A 264 19.92 -19.66 13.35
N ILE A 265 21.21 -19.96 13.23
CA ILE A 265 22.27 -19.33 14.02
C ILE A 265 22.41 -17.86 13.65
N ARG A 266 22.23 -17.50 12.38
CA ARG A 266 22.48 -16.15 11.87
C ARG A 266 21.29 -15.21 11.98
N LEU A 267 20.10 -15.69 11.60
CA LEU A 267 18.87 -14.88 11.52
C LEU A 267 17.94 -15.11 12.72
N GLY A 268 18.20 -16.16 13.52
CA GLY A 268 17.30 -16.64 14.56
C GLY A 268 16.26 -17.60 14.00
N MET A 269 15.94 -18.63 14.78
CA MET A 269 15.01 -19.73 14.44
C MET A 269 13.69 -19.26 13.80
N ARG A 270 13.10 -18.18 14.32
CA ARG A 270 11.80 -17.67 13.85
C ARG A 270 11.85 -17.06 12.46
N ALA A 271 12.87 -16.24 12.18
CA ALA A 271 13.04 -15.59 10.88
C ALA A 271 13.49 -16.63 9.85
N ALA A 272 14.43 -17.50 10.22
CA ALA A 272 14.88 -18.62 9.41
C ALA A 272 13.72 -19.51 8.96
N SER A 273 12.91 -19.99 9.92
CA SER A 273 11.74 -20.84 9.62
C SER A 273 10.77 -20.21 8.62
N ARG A 274 10.49 -18.91 8.73
CA ARG A 274 9.58 -18.19 7.81
C ARG A 274 10.19 -17.96 6.44
N ILE A 275 11.48 -17.63 6.38
CA ILE A 275 12.19 -17.46 5.10
C ILE A 275 12.25 -18.82 4.39
N ILE A 276 12.63 -19.89 5.08
CA ILE A 276 12.76 -21.22 4.50
C ILE A 276 11.39 -21.80 4.11
N GLY A 277 10.35 -21.58 4.93
CA GLY A 277 9.02 -22.16 4.70
C GLY A 277 8.19 -21.49 3.60
N ASN A 278 8.48 -20.23 3.23
CA ASN A 278 7.61 -19.43 2.36
C ASN A 278 8.24 -19.02 1.02
N ASN A 279 9.46 -19.46 0.71
CA ASN A 279 10.19 -19.03 -0.47
C ASN A 279 10.62 -20.22 -1.34
N LEU A 280 10.66 -20.00 -2.65
CA LEU A 280 11.30 -20.93 -3.57
C LEU A 280 12.82 -20.80 -3.44
N HIS A 281 13.49 -21.89 -3.09
CA HIS A 281 14.95 -21.90 -2.94
C HIS A 281 15.60 -22.18 -4.28
N LEU A 282 16.51 -21.30 -4.71
CA LEU A 282 17.25 -21.43 -5.95
C LEU A 282 18.74 -21.30 -5.65
N TYR A 283 19.49 -22.34 -6.01
CA TYR A 283 20.93 -22.40 -5.80
C TYR A 283 21.64 -21.89 -7.06
N LEU A 284 22.60 -20.99 -6.87
CA LEU A 284 23.47 -20.48 -7.93
C LEU A 284 24.88 -21.00 -7.70
N GLU A 285 25.30 -21.85 -8.62
CA GLU A 285 26.64 -22.40 -8.68
C GLU A 285 27.45 -21.75 -9.81
N GLY A 286 28.77 -21.82 -9.67
CA GLY A 286 29.70 -21.33 -10.67
C GLY A 286 30.92 -20.61 -10.07
N PRO A 287 31.84 -20.16 -10.94
CA PRO A 287 32.99 -19.38 -10.50
C PRO A 287 32.57 -17.99 -10.01
N ASP A 288 33.46 -17.31 -9.31
CA ASP A 288 33.28 -15.90 -9.02
C ASP A 288 33.39 -15.09 -10.33
N TYR A 289 32.24 -14.66 -10.87
CA TYR A 289 32.17 -13.92 -12.12
C TYR A 289 32.73 -12.49 -12.01
N ARG A 290 32.92 -11.97 -10.79
CA ARG A 290 33.57 -10.67 -10.57
C ARG A 290 35.08 -10.79 -10.82
N LEU A 291 35.68 -11.94 -10.48
CA LEU A 291 37.10 -12.22 -10.68
C LEU A 291 37.41 -12.73 -12.09
N SER A 292 36.49 -13.46 -12.73
CA SER A 292 36.72 -14.00 -14.09
C SER A 292 36.68 -12.94 -15.19
N ARG A 293 36.07 -11.77 -14.94
CA ARG A 293 36.13 -10.61 -15.86
C ARG A 293 37.54 -10.04 -16.07
N GLY A 294 38.49 -10.34 -15.19
CA GLY A 294 39.89 -9.89 -15.29
C GLY A 294 40.84 -10.84 -16.03
N ARG A 295 40.39 -12.05 -16.40
CA ARG A 295 41.20 -13.00 -17.17
C ARG A 295 40.64 -13.09 -18.59
N GLY A 296 40.92 -12.07 -19.39
CA GLY A 296 40.84 -12.20 -20.85
C GLY A 296 41.97 -13.11 -21.30
N LEU A 297 41.62 -14.33 -21.69
CA LEU A 297 42.34 -15.10 -22.70
C LEU A 297 41.47 -15.06 -23.96
#